data_AF-A0A9W8TPJ5-F1
#
_entry.id   AF-A0A9W8TPJ5-F1
#
_cell.length_a   1.000
_cell.length_b   1.000
_cell.length_c   1.000
_cell.angle_alpha   90.00
_cell.angle_beta   90.00
_cell.angle_gamma   90.00
#
_symmetry.space_group_name_H-M   'P 1'
#
loop_
_entity.id
_entity.type
_entity.pdbx_description
1 polymer ?
#
loop_
_entity_poly.entity_id
_entity_poly.type
_entity_poly.pdbx_seq_one_letter_code
_entity_poly.pdbx_strand_id
1 'polypeptide(L)'
;MAVGQTPRQPVAITPSAEEIKNKRLNEANLQIAVDALAADGVVVVEDAIPTEDLDHLNAKMIEDSKLLQSRGEDSPFNYNKGNLQQDAPPWAEYFYPSIFCSTVSLFPDKNVTAHLYARKS
;
A
#
# COMPACT_ATOMS: atom_id res chain seq x y z
N MET A 1 14.10 35.25 4.67
CA MET A 1 14.66 34.05 4.00
C MET A 1 14.12 32.84 4.75
N ALA A 2 13.07 32.20 4.24
CA ALA A 2 12.55 30.99 4.86
C ALA A 2 13.51 29.85 4.53
N VAL A 3 14.09 29.22 5.55
CA VAL A 3 14.83 27.97 5.38
C VAL A 3 13.78 26.93 4.97
N GLY A 4 13.80 26.52 3.70
CA GLY A 4 12.94 25.43 3.23
C GLY A 4 13.32 24.17 4.00
N GLN A 5 12.44 23.72 4.90
CA GLN A 5 12.63 22.44 5.56
C GLN A 5 12.55 21.35 4.50
N THR A 6 13.61 20.53 4.39
CA THR A 6 13.56 19.32 3.58
C THR A 6 12.43 18.44 4.12
N PRO A 7 11.51 17.94 3.26
CA PRO A 7 10.45 17.06 3.71
C PRO A 7 11.05 15.84 4.41
N ARG A 8 10.58 15.55 5.62
CA ARG A 8 10.95 14.33 6.33
C ARG A 8 10.43 13.14 5.53
N GLN A 9 11.33 12.21 5.20
CA GLN A 9 10.96 10.98 4.51
C GLN A 9 10.28 10.03 5.50
N PRO A 10 9.25 9.27 5.08
CA PRO A 10 8.69 8.21 5.91
C PRO A 10 9.76 7.20 6.33
N VAL A 11 9.64 6.68 7.55
CA VAL A 11 10.44 5.54 7.98
C VAL A 11 10.01 4.30 7.18
N ALA A 12 10.99 3.54 6.71
CA ALA A 12 10.78 2.29 5.99
C ALA A 12 11.35 1.10 6.77
N ILE A 13 10.65 -0.02 6.73
CA ILE A 13 11.14 -1.33 7.18
C ILE A 13 11.06 -2.33 6.03
N THR A 14 12.01 -3.24 5.97
CA THR A 14 12.01 -4.36 5.02
C THR A 14 11.90 -5.66 5.82
N PRO A 15 10.74 -6.35 5.77
CA PRO A 15 10.57 -7.61 6.48
C PRO A 15 11.53 -8.67 5.94
N SER A 16 12.04 -9.52 6.82
CA SER A 16 12.79 -10.70 6.42
C SER A 16 11.89 -11.73 5.71
N ALA A 17 12.51 -12.65 4.97
CA ALA A 17 11.79 -13.76 4.35
C ALA A 17 10.99 -14.60 5.36
N GLU A 18 11.48 -14.71 6.61
CA GLU A 18 10.77 -15.39 7.69
C GLU A 18 9.53 -14.62 8.16
N GLU A 19 9.64 -13.30 8.30
CA GLU A 19 8.49 -12.44 8.65
C GLU A 19 7.41 -12.46 7.56
N ILE A 20 7.81 -12.45 6.28
CA ILE A 20 6.88 -12.58 5.14
C ILE A 20 6.21 -13.96 5.17
N LYS A 21 6.99 -15.05 5.29
CA LYS A 21 6.47 -16.43 5.36
C LYS A 21 5.50 -16.62 6.51
N ASN A 22 5.83 -16.06 7.68
CA ASN A 22 5.01 -16.17 8.89
C ASN A 22 3.89 -15.12 8.96
N LYS A 23 3.82 -14.20 7.98
CA LYS A 23 2.88 -13.09 7.93
C LYS A 23 2.86 -12.30 9.25
N ARG A 24 4.03 -12.02 9.81
CA ARG A 24 4.18 -11.34 11.10
C ARG A 24 5.56 -10.73 11.22
N LEU A 25 5.61 -9.45 11.57
CA LEU A 25 6.88 -8.79 11.88
C LEU A 25 7.48 -9.35 13.17
N ASN A 26 8.81 -9.36 13.25
CA ASN A 26 9.52 -9.59 14.49
C ASN A 26 9.41 -8.36 15.41
N GLU A 27 9.83 -8.50 16.65
CA GLU A 27 9.69 -7.43 17.66
C GLU A 27 10.43 -6.15 17.28
N ALA A 28 11.59 -6.24 16.62
CA ALA A 28 12.38 -5.08 16.22
C ALA A 28 11.67 -4.27 15.11
N ASN A 29 11.24 -4.93 14.04
CA ASN A 29 10.51 -4.28 12.94
C ASN A 29 9.14 -3.76 13.40
N LEU A 30 8.46 -4.50 14.28
CA LEU A 30 7.21 -4.08 14.88
C LEU A 30 7.39 -2.78 15.67
N GLN A 31 8.41 -2.70 16.53
CA GLN A 31 8.68 -1.50 17.32
C GLN A 31 8.97 -0.28 16.44
N ILE A 32 9.83 -0.43 15.42
CA ILE A 32 10.13 0.65 14.47
C ILE A 32 8.85 1.15 13.80
N ALA A 33 7.99 0.24 13.37
CA ALA A 33 6.79 0.60 12.64
C ALA A 33 5.72 1.26 13.53
N VAL A 34 5.58 0.82 14.78
CA VAL A 34 4.71 1.46 15.78
C VAL A 34 5.22 2.87 16.11
N ASP A 35 6.52 3.04 16.34
CA ASP A 35 7.11 4.33 16.66
C ASP A 35 6.99 5.31 15.49
N ALA A 36 7.23 4.85 14.26
CA ALA A 36 7.05 5.64 13.05
C ALA A 36 5.60 6.07 12.84
N LEU A 37 4.64 5.15 13.03
CA LEU A 37 3.23 5.47 12.92
C LEU A 37 2.79 6.48 13.98
N ALA A 38 3.29 6.35 15.22
CA ALA A 38 2.98 7.28 16.30
C ALA A 38 3.59 8.67 16.09
N ALA A 39 4.82 8.75 15.56
CA ALA A 39 5.54 10.01 15.38
C ALA A 39 5.13 10.74 14.09
N ASP A 40 5.04 10.01 12.98
CA ASP A 40 4.93 10.57 11.63
C ASP A 40 3.58 10.24 10.96
N GLY A 41 2.75 9.38 11.57
CA GLY A 41 1.44 8.98 11.01
C GLY A 41 1.53 8.03 9.81
N VAL A 42 2.75 7.61 9.43
CA VAL A 42 3.00 6.75 8.27
C VAL A 42 4.26 5.91 8.48
N VAL A 43 4.24 4.69 7.98
CA VAL A 43 5.40 3.79 7.85
C VAL A 43 5.31 3.08 6.51
N VAL A 44 6.46 2.87 5.87
CA VAL A 44 6.57 2.07 4.63
C VAL A 44 7.01 0.66 5.00
N VAL A 45 6.28 -0.34 4.51
CA VAL A 45 6.70 -1.75 4.59
C VAL A 45 7.07 -2.18 3.18
N GLU A 46 8.37 -2.25 2.93
CA GLU A 46 8.91 -2.59 1.62
C GLU A 46 8.75 -4.09 1.35
N ASP A 47 8.57 -4.45 0.08
CA ASP A 47 8.54 -5.84 -0.40
C ASP A 47 7.55 -6.74 0.36
N ALA A 48 6.48 -6.17 0.91
CA ALA A 48 5.47 -6.89 1.67
C ALA A 48 4.63 -7.84 0.80
N ILE A 49 4.54 -7.54 -0.51
CA ILE A 49 3.71 -8.26 -1.47
C ILE A 49 4.61 -8.78 -2.62
N PRO A 50 4.42 -10.02 -3.07
CA PRO A 50 5.10 -10.53 -4.27
C PRO A 50 4.82 -9.66 -5.50
N THR A 51 5.85 -9.42 -6.32
CA THR A 51 5.74 -8.52 -7.47
C THR A 51 4.83 -9.10 -8.55
N GLU A 52 4.78 -10.42 -8.68
CA GLU A 52 3.94 -11.12 -9.65
C GLU A 52 2.44 -10.90 -9.46
N ASP A 53 1.97 -10.90 -8.20
CA ASP A 53 0.57 -10.65 -7.86
C ASP A 53 0.21 -9.18 -8.14
N LEU A 54 1.13 -8.25 -7.83
CA LEU A 54 0.98 -6.83 -8.12
C LEU A 54 0.93 -6.58 -9.63
N ASP A 55 1.83 -7.18 -10.40
CA ASP A 55 1.92 -6.96 -11.84
C ASP A 55 0.68 -7.50 -12.56
N HIS A 56 0.14 -8.65 -12.15
CA HIS A 56 -1.10 -9.18 -12.74
C HIS A 56 -2.31 -8.30 -12.42
N LEU A 57 -2.48 -7.90 -11.15
CA LEU A 57 -3.56 -7.00 -10.76
C LEU A 57 -3.45 -5.64 -11.49
N ASN A 58 -2.23 -5.09 -11.55
CA ASN A 58 -1.96 -3.81 -12.20
C ASN A 58 -2.24 -3.86 -13.71
N ALA A 59 -1.93 -4.96 -14.39
CA ALA A 59 -2.24 -5.11 -15.81
C ALA A 59 -3.75 -4.94 -16.07
N LYS A 60 -4.59 -5.59 -15.24
CA LYS A 60 -6.05 -5.45 -15.34
C LYS A 60 -6.52 -4.04 -14.95
N MET A 61 -5.99 -3.49 -13.86
CA MET A 61 -6.38 -2.16 -13.42
C MET A 61 -6.02 -1.08 -14.45
N ILE A 62 -4.90 -1.20 -15.16
CA ILE A 62 -4.56 -0.29 -16.27
C ILE A 62 -5.56 -0.40 -17.41
N GLU A 63 -5.97 -1.60 -17.79
CA GLU A 63 -7.00 -1.80 -18.82
C GLU A 63 -8.31 -1.10 -18.44
N ASP A 64 -8.80 -1.33 -17.23
CA ASP A 64 -10.04 -0.74 -16.72
C ASP A 64 -9.92 0.79 -16.58
N SER A 65 -8.73 1.30 -16.21
CA SER A 65 -8.49 2.74 -16.09
C SER A 65 -8.69 3.46 -17.44
N LYS A 66 -8.35 2.83 -18.57
CA LYS A 66 -8.56 3.41 -19.91
C LYS A 66 -10.04 3.50 -20.24
N LEU A 67 -10.83 2.49 -19.86
CA LEU A 67 -12.28 2.51 -20.02
C LEU A 67 -12.93 3.56 -19.12
N LEU A 68 -12.43 3.74 -17.91
CA LEU A 68 -12.93 4.78 -17.00
C LEU A 68 -12.57 6.17 -17.52
N GLN A 69 -11.35 6.40 -18.00
CA GLN A 69 -10.90 7.69 -18.56
C GLN A 69 -11.65 8.08 -19.83
N SER A 70 -12.07 7.12 -20.66
CA SER A 70 -12.79 7.42 -21.90
C SER A 70 -14.18 8.04 -21.68
N ARG A 71 -14.68 8.02 -20.43
CA ARG A 71 -15.92 8.70 -20.02
C ARG A 71 -15.76 10.22 -19.85
N GLY A 72 -14.54 10.74 -19.90
CA GLY A 72 -14.28 12.18 -19.82
C GLY A 72 -14.74 12.79 -18.50
N GLU A 73 -15.68 13.73 -18.57
CA GLU A 73 -16.21 14.42 -17.37
C GLU A 73 -17.04 13.51 -16.45
N ASP A 74 -17.59 12.42 -17.01
CA ASP A 74 -18.37 11.43 -16.25
C ASP A 74 -17.48 10.36 -15.59
N SER A 75 -16.15 10.49 -15.72
CA SER A 75 -15.21 9.62 -15.01
C SER A 75 -15.20 9.95 -13.50
N PRO A 76 -15.05 8.93 -12.63
CA PRO A 76 -15.04 9.13 -11.20
C PRO A 76 -13.69 9.70 -10.74
N PHE A 77 -13.58 11.02 -10.60
CA PHE A 77 -12.36 11.67 -10.12
C PHE A 77 -12.46 12.07 -8.63
N ASN A 78 -11.43 11.77 -7.86
CA ASN A 78 -11.29 12.18 -6.47
C ASN A 78 -10.61 13.56 -6.37
N TYR A 79 -11.37 14.57 -5.95
CA TYR A 79 -10.95 15.97 -5.75
C TYR A 79 -10.52 16.74 -7.01
N ASN A 80 -9.76 16.12 -7.92
CA ASN A 80 -9.25 16.72 -9.15
C ASN A 80 -9.19 15.72 -10.31
N LYS A 81 -9.23 16.24 -11.56
CA LYS A 81 -9.28 15.45 -12.81
C LYS A 81 -8.02 14.62 -13.14
N GLY A 82 -7.01 14.61 -12.28
CA GLY A 82 -5.83 13.74 -12.42
C GLY A 82 -5.89 12.49 -11.54
N ASN A 83 -6.81 12.46 -10.57
CA ASN A 83 -6.87 11.42 -9.55
C ASN A 83 -8.10 10.53 -9.76
N LEU A 84 -8.00 9.66 -10.77
CA LEU A 84 -9.06 8.72 -11.14
C LEU A 84 -9.29 7.75 -9.98
N GLN A 85 -10.52 7.74 -9.46
CA GLN A 85 -10.97 6.69 -8.56
C GLN A 85 -11.24 5.43 -9.36
N GLN A 86 -10.71 4.30 -8.89
CA GLN A 86 -10.95 3.01 -9.48
C GLN A 86 -10.96 1.96 -8.39
N ASP A 87 -12.00 1.14 -8.37
CA ASP A 87 -12.07 -0.02 -7.50
C ASP A 87 -11.27 -1.18 -8.11
N ALA A 88 -10.72 -2.04 -7.26
CA ALA A 88 -10.08 -3.26 -7.72
C ALA A 88 -11.11 -4.21 -8.35
N PRO A 89 -10.74 -4.96 -9.40
CA PRO A 89 -11.61 -5.94 -10.04
C PRO A 89 -12.19 -6.96 -9.04
N PRO A 90 -13.50 -7.23 -9.03
CA PRO A 90 -14.14 -8.12 -8.07
C PRO A 90 -14.04 -9.61 -8.45
N TRP A 91 -13.31 -9.96 -9.52
CA TRP A 91 -13.23 -11.32 -10.04
C TRP A 91 -12.14 -12.12 -9.32
N ALA A 92 -12.43 -13.40 -9.07
CA ALA A 92 -11.56 -14.29 -8.30
C ALA A 92 -10.14 -14.41 -8.88
N GLU A 93 -9.96 -14.29 -10.19
CA GLU A 93 -8.66 -14.36 -10.87
C GLU A 93 -7.71 -13.19 -10.52
N TYR A 94 -8.25 -12.07 -10.01
CA TYR A 94 -7.49 -10.91 -9.57
C TYR A 94 -7.51 -10.73 -8.04
N PHE A 95 -8.18 -11.63 -7.32
CA PHE A 95 -8.23 -11.61 -5.87
C PHE A 95 -7.05 -12.36 -5.27
N TYR A 96 -6.00 -11.62 -4.92
CA TYR A 96 -4.80 -12.17 -4.31
C TYR A 96 -4.86 -12.06 -2.79
N PRO A 97 -4.83 -13.18 -2.03
CA PRO A 97 -4.75 -13.12 -0.57
C PRO A 97 -3.50 -12.41 -0.06
N SER A 98 -2.41 -12.41 -0.83
CA SER A 98 -1.23 -11.60 -0.55
C SER A 98 -1.55 -10.11 -0.54
N ILE A 99 -2.46 -9.61 -1.39
CA ILE A 99 -2.83 -8.19 -1.47
C ILE A 99 -3.98 -7.87 -0.50
N PHE A 100 -5.12 -8.55 -0.66
CA PHE A 100 -6.36 -8.20 0.07
C PHE A 100 -6.42 -8.75 1.49
N CYS A 101 -5.61 -9.77 1.77
CA CYS A 101 -5.51 -10.40 3.09
C CYS A 101 -4.06 -10.36 3.60
N SER A 102 -3.22 -9.42 3.13
CA SER A 102 -1.87 -9.23 3.69
C SER A 102 -1.99 -8.88 5.15
N THR A 103 -1.82 -9.89 5.99
CA THR A 103 -1.76 -9.76 7.43
C THR A 103 -0.32 -9.49 7.87
N VAL A 104 0.45 -8.61 7.21
CA VAL A 104 1.58 -8.01 7.94
C VAL A 104 0.95 -7.09 8.99
N SER A 105 0.43 -7.74 10.03
CA SER A 105 -0.33 -7.14 11.09
C SER A 105 0.68 -6.38 11.90
N LEU A 106 0.66 -5.06 11.74
CA LEU A 106 1.44 -4.14 12.54
C LEU A 106 1.02 -4.15 14.02
N PHE A 107 -0.01 -4.92 14.38
CA PHE A 107 -0.54 -4.97 15.74
C PHE A 107 -1.03 -6.39 16.09
N PRO A 108 -0.72 -6.90 17.30
CA PRO A 108 -1.33 -8.11 17.84
C PRO A 108 -2.79 -7.90 18.28
N ASP A 109 -3.25 -6.64 18.41
CA ASP A 109 -4.61 -6.29 18.80
C ASP A 109 -5.42 -5.66 17.65
N LYS A 110 -6.67 -6.11 17.49
CA LYS A 110 -7.57 -5.96 16.32
C LYS A 110 -8.04 -4.54 15.96
N ASN A 111 -7.41 -3.46 16.44
CA ASN A 111 -8.00 -2.11 16.39
C ASN A 111 -7.16 -1.02 15.71
N VAL A 112 -6.08 -1.36 15.00
CA VAL A 112 -5.33 -0.37 14.22
C VAL A 112 -5.13 -0.87 12.79
N THR A 113 -5.88 -0.27 11.86
CA THR A 113 -5.68 -0.42 10.42
C THR A 113 -4.50 0.44 10.01
N ALA A 114 -3.35 -0.17 9.77
CA ALA A 114 -2.26 0.51 9.07
C ALA A 114 -2.54 0.46 7.57
N HIS A 115 -2.52 1.63 6.92
CA HIS A 115 -2.55 1.69 5.46
C HIS A 115 -1.15 1.33 4.94
N LEU A 116 -0.96 0.09 4.50
CA LEU A 116 0.27 -0.29 3.78
C LEU A 116 0.32 0.48 2.47
N TYR A 117 1.30 1.37 2.34
CA TYR A 117 1.68 1.94 1.05
C TYR A 117 2.79 1.06 0.46
N ALA A 118 2.44 0.16 -0.46
CA ALA A 118 3.42 -0.54 -1.28
C ALA A 118 4.00 0.45 -2.30
N ARG A 119 5.32 0.66 -2.27
CA ARG A 119 6.04 1.47 -3.26
C ARG A 119 6.88 0.54 -4.13
N LYS A 120 6.66 0.57 -5.45
CA LYS A 120 7.57 -0.06 -6.44
C LYS A 120 8.83 0.81 -6.52
N SER A 121 10.00 0.22 -6.30
CA SER A 121 11.31 0.88 -6.47
C SER A 121 11.65 1.11 -7.94
#